data_AF-A0A1V5DG19-F1
#
_entry.id   AF-A0A1V5DG19-F1
#
_cell.length_a   1.000
_cell.length_b   1.000
_cell.length_c   1.000
_cell.angle_alpha   90.00
_cell.angle_beta   90.00
_cell.angle_gamma   90.00
#
_symmetry.space_group_name_H-M   'P 1'
#
loop_
_entity.id
_entity.type
_entity.pdbx_description
1 polymer ?
#
loop_
_entity_poly.entity_id
_entity_poly.type
_entity_poly.pdbx_seq_one_letter_code
_entity_poly.pdbx_strand_id
1 'polypeptide(L)'
;MNLPFRIYLKKKRILVLIFFVLSFLGITHFSRSALAAIPLVTDDTGTQGKGKAQIELCAEYGHDKEGGVTTKTTDVGATMSYGILDPVDIMLAIPYQFSRSEDDESATRVDGFSDVAVEVKWRFYEQESLSVAVKPGVTLPTGNEDRDLGCGRATYYLYLIGSKEIKPWVFHINFAYLRNDNTGDDRKDLWHASLASMVDVAKNLKLVGDIGVETNPDRSSSTLPAYVLGGFIYSPKENFDIGLGVKSGLTKPETDISARGGITWRF
;
A
#
# COMPACT_ATOMS: atom_id res chain seq x y z
N MET A 1 63.22 22.60 30.52
CA MET A 1 62.15 22.48 31.54
C MET A 1 60.81 22.77 30.86
N ASN A 2 60.23 21.79 30.15
CA ASN A 2 59.19 21.96 29.12
C ASN A 2 57.81 21.46 29.58
N LEU A 3 57.29 22.00 30.69
CA LEU A 3 55.95 21.65 31.17
C LEU A 3 54.77 22.44 30.56
N PRO A 4 54.86 23.71 30.15
CA PRO A 4 53.67 24.46 29.74
C PRO A 4 53.18 24.13 28.31
N PHE A 5 54.06 23.70 27.41
CA PHE A 5 53.70 23.42 26.02
C PHE A 5 52.91 22.11 25.84
N ARG A 6 53.13 21.13 26.74
CA ARG A 6 52.49 19.80 26.67
C ARG A 6 51.02 19.81 27.13
N ILE A 7 50.63 20.81 27.94
CA ILE A 7 49.26 20.98 28.45
C ILE A 7 48.37 21.66 27.40
N TYR A 8 48.92 22.59 26.62
CA TYR A 8 48.18 23.33 25.59
C TYR A 8 47.77 22.43 24.41
N LEU A 9 48.64 21.50 23.99
CA LEU A 9 48.35 20.51 22.94
C LEU A 9 47.35 19.42 23.38
N LYS A 10 47.29 19.07 24.67
CA LYS A 10 46.29 18.11 25.19
C LYS A 10 44.86 18.70 25.18
N LYS A 11 44.69 19.98 25.49
CA LYS A 11 43.37 20.64 25.47
C LYS A 11 42.78 20.77 24.06
N LYS A 12 43.60 21.07 23.04
CA LYS A 12 43.13 21.12 21.63
C LYS A 12 42.72 19.74 21.08
N ARG A 13 43.41 18.66 21.48
CA ARG A 13 43.05 17.29 21.05
C ARG A 13 41.75 16.80 21.69
N ILE A 14 41.47 17.17 22.95
CA ILE A 14 40.21 16.83 23.62
C ILE A 14 39.04 17.62 23.03
N LEU A 15 39.24 18.90 22.66
CA LEU A 15 38.18 19.71 22.05
C LEU A 15 37.82 19.23 20.63
N VAL A 16 38.80 18.79 19.84
CA VAL A 16 38.56 18.18 18.51
C VAL A 16 37.89 16.80 18.64
N LEU A 17 38.24 16.02 19.66
CA LEU A 17 37.58 14.73 19.93
C LEU A 17 36.13 14.91 20.40
N ILE A 18 35.83 15.94 21.20
CA ILE A 18 34.46 16.29 21.60
C ILE A 18 33.66 16.81 20.40
N PHE A 19 34.29 17.56 19.48
CA PHE A 19 33.64 17.97 18.23
C PHE A 19 33.36 16.79 17.30
N PHE A 20 34.23 15.76 17.28
CA PHE A 20 34.03 14.52 16.53
C PHE A 20 32.98 13.60 17.17
N VAL A 21 32.89 13.56 18.50
CA VAL A 21 31.87 12.77 19.23
C VAL A 21 30.51 13.45 19.22
N LEU A 22 30.44 14.79 19.20
CA LEU A 22 29.18 15.54 19.03
C LEU A 22 28.70 15.61 17.57
N SER A 23 29.59 15.48 16.58
CA SER A 23 29.18 15.30 15.18
C SER A 23 28.76 13.85 14.86
N PHE A 24 29.17 12.87 15.66
CA PHE A 24 28.67 11.49 15.57
C PHE A 24 27.33 11.26 16.30
N LEU A 25 26.92 12.18 17.17
CA LEU A 25 25.60 12.16 17.83
C LEU A 25 24.51 12.97 17.07
N GLY A 26 24.86 13.56 15.93
CA GLY A 26 24.04 14.55 15.23
C GLY A 26 23.36 14.07 13.95
N ILE A 27 23.31 12.78 13.67
CA ILE A 27 22.61 12.24 12.49
C ILE A 27 21.97 10.90 12.85
N THR A 28 20.93 10.92 13.69
CA THR A 28 19.84 9.96 13.50
C THR A 28 19.12 10.41 12.24
N HIS A 29 19.60 9.97 11.08
CA HIS A 29 18.75 9.95 9.89
C HIS A 29 17.55 9.08 10.29
N PHE A 30 16.42 9.72 10.60
CA PHE A 30 15.13 9.11 10.33
C PHE A 30 15.14 8.87 8.83
N SER A 31 15.65 7.71 8.40
CA SER A 31 15.22 7.10 7.15
C SER A 31 13.74 6.84 7.36
N ARG A 32 12.92 7.84 7.09
CA ARG A 32 11.48 7.65 7.04
C ARG A 32 11.27 6.68 5.89
N SER A 33 10.78 5.49 6.23
CA SER A 33 10.48 4.42 5.31
C SER A 33 9.78 5.00 4.08
N ALA A 34 10.27 4.65 2.89
CA ALA A 34 9.45 4.82 1.70
C ALA A 34 8.21 3.95 1.91
N LEU A 35 7.10 4.60 2.22
CA LEU A 35 5.81 3.92 2.29
C LEU A 35 5.44 3.49 0.87
N ALA A 36 4.92 2.28 0.71
CA ALA A 36 4.15 1.93 -0.47
C ALA A 36 2.96 2.85 -0.49
N ALA A 37 3.03 3.78 -1.43
CA ALA A 37 1.98 4.72 -1.70
C ALA A 37 1.35 4.33 -3.04
N ILE A 38 0.14 4.85 -3.23
CA ILE A 38 -0.55 4.87 -4.52
C ILE A 38 0.49 5.23 -5.61
N PRO A 39 0.58 4.49 -6.73
CA PRO A 39 -0.40 3.56 -7.27
C PRO A 39 -0.20 2.07 -6.91
N LEU A 40 0.72 1.70 -6.01
CA LEU A 40 0.96 0.28 -5.72
C LEU A 40 -0.29 -0.43 -5.14
N VAL A 41 -0.37 -1.74 -5.40
CA VAL A 41 -1.33 -2.67 -4.77
C VAL A 41 -0.64 -3.36 -3.59
N THR A 42 0.64 -3.69 -3.75
CA THR A 42 1.50 -4.17 -2.67
C THR A 42 1.69 -3.06 -1.63
N ASP A 43 1.27 -3.37 -0.40
CA ASP A 43 1.42 -2.52 0.79
C ASP A 43 2.86 -2.59 1.36
N ASP A 44 3.20 -1.67 2.25
CA ASP A 44 4.46 -1.68 2.98
C ASP A 44 4.27 -1.76 4.49
N THR A 45 5.36 -2.08 5.19
CA THR A 45 5.35 -2.26 6.65
C THR A 45 5.23 -0.97 7.46
N GLY A 46 5.26 0.19 6.81
CA GLY A 46 5.36 1.47 7.48
C GLY A 46 4.09 1.87 8.20
N THR A 47 4.30 2.62 9.26
CA THR A 47 3.29 3.05 10.22
C THR A 47 3.34 4.56 10.37
N GLN A 48 2.22 5.18 10.74
CA GLN A 48 2.16 6.63 10.95
C GLN A 48 2.99 7.06 12.15
N GLY A 49 3.05 6.20 13.17
CA GLY A 49 3.69 6.49 14.45
C GLY A 49 2.72 7.13 15.44
N LYS A 50 3.04 7.06 16.74
CA LYS A 50 2.08 7.39 17.80
C LYS A 50 1.54 8.82 17.66
N GLY A 51 0.21 8.94 17.60
CA GLY A 51 -0.52 10.20 17.56
C GLY A 51 -0.58 10.87 16.18
N LYS A 52 -0.01 10.24 15.14
CA LYS A 52 -0.03 10.77 13.76
C LYS A 52 -1.13 10.12 12.95
N ALA A 53 -1.58 10.85 11.93
CA ALA A 53 -2.68 10.42 11.08
C ALA A 53 -2.31 10.50 9.60
N GLN A 54 -2.96 9.67 8.80
CA GLN A 54 -2.86 9.70 7.34
C GLN A 54 -4.23 9.53 6.71
N ILE A 55 -4.44 10.23 5.61
CA ILE A 55 -5.57 10.02 4.71
C ILE A 55 -5.02 9.68 3.33
N GLU A 56 -5.54 8.61 2.75
CA GLU A 56 -5.33 8.23 1.35
C GLU A 56 -6.64 8.32 0.60
N LEU A 57 -6.61 8.93 -0.59
CA LEU A 57 -7.69 8.91 -1.55
C LEU A 57 -7.16 8.29 -2.83
N CYS A 58 -7.65 7.10 -3.15
CA CYS A 58 -7.25 6.34 -4.33
C CYS A 58 -8.45 6.19 -5.27
N ALA A 59 -8.19 6.23 -6.57
CA ALA A 59 -9.14 5.86 -7.60
C ALA A 59 -8.48 4.89 -8.59
N GLU A 60 -9.22 3.88 -9.03
CA GLU A 60 -8.83 2.99 -10.11
C GLU A 60 -9.97 2.93 -11.13
N TYR A 61 -9.67 3.29 -12.39
CA TYR A 61 -10.58 3.13 -13.51
C TYR A 61 -10.11 1.93 -14.34
N GLY A 62 -10.91 0.88 -14.38
CA GLY A 62 -10.70 -0.34 -15.15
C GLY A 62 -11.57 -0.39 -16.41
N HIS A 63 -11.02 -0.98 -17.46
CA HIS A 63 -11.73 -1.32 -18.68
C HIS A 63 -11.48 -2.79 -19.00
N ASP A 64 -12.57 -3.52 -19.22
CA ASP A 64 -12.54 -4.93 -19.54
C ASP A 64 -13.49 -5.26 -20.70
N LYS A 65 -13.11 -6.23 -21.53
CA LYS A 65 -13.95 -6.67 -22.64
C LYS A 65 -13.95 -8.19 -22.78
N GLU A 66 -15.05 -8.81 -22.37
CA GLU A 66 -15.24 -10.25 -22.45
C GLU A 66 -16.56 -10.62 -23.14
N GLY A 67 -16.53 -11.61 -24.04
CA GLY A 67 -17.75 -12.18 -24.61
C GLY A 67 -18.64 -11.21 -25.41
N GLY A 68 -18.11 -10.06 -25.85
CA GLY A 68 -18.88 -9.00 -26.52
C GLY A 68 -19.43 -7.95 -25.55
N VAL A 69 -19.35 -8.18 -24.24
CA VAL A 69 -19.69 -7.23 -23.20
C VAL A 69 -18.48 -6.35 -22.89
N THR A 70 -18.71 -5.06 -22.73
CA THR A 70 -17.72 -4.10 -22.24
C THR A 70 -18.08 -3.67 -20.83
N THR A 71 -17.17 -3.88 -19.88
CA THR A 71 -17.34 -3.44 -18.50
C THR A 71 -16.34 -2.34 -18.17
N LYS A 72 -16.84 -1.30 -17.50
CA LYS A 72 -16.06 -0.19 -16.99
C LYS A 72 -16.34 -0.04 -15.51
N THR A 73 -15.30 -0.13 -14.70
CA THR A 73 -15.39 -0.02 -13.25
C THR A 73 -14.53 1.14 -12.79
N THR A 74 -15.07 1.99 -11.93
CA THR A 74 -14.30 2.99 -11.19
C THR A 74 -14.44 2.70 -9.72
N ASP A 75 -13.35 2.33 -9.07
CA ASP A 75 -13.27 2.17 -7.62
C ASP A 75 -12.64 3.42 -7.02
N VAL A 76 -13.30 4.01 -6.02
CA VAL A 76 -12.80 5.14 -5.25
C VAL A 76 -12.72 4.73 -3.79
N GLY A 77 -11.53 4.78 -3.20
CA GLY A 77 -11.29 4.41 -1.81
C GLY A 77 -10.78 5.59 -1.00
N ALA A 78 -11.35 5.78 0.19
CA ALA A 78 -10.77 6.62 1.22
C ALA A 78 -10.27 5.76 2.38
N THR A 79 -8.98 5.85 2.71
CA THR A 79 -8.39 5.14 3.84
C THR A 79 -7.87 6.14 4.86
N MET A 80 -8.37 6.05 6.08
CA MET A 80 -7.90 6.85 7.21
C MET A 80 -7.09 5.96 8.13
N SER A 81 -5.86 6.36 8.48
CA SER A 81 -4.97 5.63 9.37
C SER A 81 -4.60 6.49 10.57
N TYR A 82 -4.52 5.88 11.75
CA TYR A 82 -4.09 6.54 12.99
C TYR A 82 -3.11 5.66 13.77
N GLY A 83 -1.93 6.19 14.05
CA GLY A 83 -0.91 5.49 14.84
C GLY A 83 -1.26 5.50 16.33
N ILE A 84 -1.71 4.36 16.85
CA ILE A 84 -2.01 4.21 18.29
C ILE A 84 -0.72 3.96 19.10
N LEU A 85 0.29 3.37 18.45
CA LEU A 85 1.66 3.19 18.94
C LEU A 85 2.62 3.43 17.78
N ASP A 86 3.92 3.58 18.06
CA ASP A 86 4.90 3.79 16.99
C ASP A 86 4.89 2.69 15.91
N PRO A 87 4.77 1.40 16.24
CA PRO A 87 4.68 0.33 15.24
C PRO A 87 3.24 -0.14 14.97
N VAL A 88 2.19 0.55 15.45
CA VAL A 88 0.80 0.07 15.31
C VAL A 88 -0.14 1.18 14.83
N ASP A 89 -0.76 0.94 13.68
CA ASP A 89 -1.81 1.79 13.14
C ASP A 89 -3.16 1.06 13.16
N ILE A 90 -4.24 1.80 13.42
CA ILE A 90 -5.61 1.38 13.13
C ILE A 90 -6.08 2.13 11.88
N MET A 91 -6.82 1.44 11.00
CA MET A 91 -7.23 1.98 9.71
C MET A 91 -8.73 1.74 9.47
N LEU A 92 -9.37 2.69 8.80
CA LEU A 92 -10.74 2.59 8.30
C LEU A 92 -10.72 2.84 6.79
N ALA A 93 -11.15 1.86 5.99
CA ALA A 93 -11.23 1.95 4.54
C ALA A 93 -12.69 1.99 4.09
N ILE A 94 -13.03 3.01 3.30
CA ILE A 94 -14.38 3.27 2.81
C ILE A 94 -14.36 3.26 1.28
N PRO A 95 -14.69 2.13 0.65
CA PRO A 95 -14.78 2.01 -0.79
C PRO A 95 -16.13 2.51 -1.33
N TYR A 96 -16.09 3.11 -2.51
CA TYR A 96 -17.25 3.45 -3.33
C TYR A 96 -16.97 3.04 -4.77
N GLN A 97 -17.89 2.30 -5.37
CA GLN A 97 -17.74 1.74 -6.69
C GLN A 97 -18.76 2.34 -7.66
N PHE A 98 -18.32 2.55 -8.90
CA PHE A 98 -19.16 2.82 -10.05
C PHE A 98 -18.90 1.73 -11.09
N SER A 99 -19.92 0.99 -11.50
CA SER A 99 -19.83 -0.04 -12.53
C SER A 99 -20.82 0.23 -13.65
N ARG A 100 -20.35 0.07 -14.88
CA ARG A 100 -21.17 0.11 -16.10
C ARG A 100 -20.80 -1.07 -16.97
N SER A 101 -21.78 -1.90 -17.29
CA SER A 101 -21.65 -3.00 -18.26
C SER A 101 -22.57 -2.75 -19.44
N GLU A 102 -22.06 -2.95 -20.65
CA GLU A 102 -22.76 -2.65 -21.90
C GLU A 102 -22.51 -3.75 -22.92
N ASP A 103 -23.58 -4.23 -23.54
CA ASP A 103 -23.57 -5.12 -24.70
C ASP A 103 -24.28 -4.45 -25.89
N ASP A 104 -24.47 -5.18 -26.99
CA ASP A 104 -25.09 -4.63 -28.21
C ASP A 104 -26.56 -4.21 -28.02
N GLU A 105 -27.24 -4.67 -26.97
CA GLU A 105 -28.68 -4.51 -26.76
C GLU A 105 -29.02 -3.60 -25.56
N SER A 106 -28.14 -3.52 -24.56
CA SER A 106 -28.44 -2.93 -23.26
C SER A 106 -27.22 -2.37 -22.54
N ALA A 107 -27.48 -1.44 -21.61
CA ALA A 107 -26.48 -0.93 -20.69
C ALA A 107 -27.02 -0.92 -19.25
N THR A 108 -26.27 -1.50 -18.33
CA THR A 108 -26.59 -1.52 -16.90
C THR A 108 -25.59 -0.66 -16.14
N ARG A 109 -26.07 0.08 -15.13
CA ARG A 109 -25.24 0.90 -14.26
C ARG A 109 -25.55 0.64 -12.80
N VAL A 110 -24.50 0.47 -12.01
CA VAL A 110 -24.54 0.33 -10.56
C VAL A 110 -23.54 1.30 -9.95
N ASP A 111 -23.91 1.92 -8.83
CA ASP A 111 -22.98 2.68 -8.01
C ASP A 111 -23.41 2.71 -6.55
N GLY A 112 -22.44 2.79 -5.65
CA GLY A 112 -22.65 2.88 -4.21
C GLY A 112 -21.43 2.54 -3.38
N PHE A 113 -21.57 2.64 -2.06
CA PHE A 113 -20.55 2.20 -1.12
C PHE A 113 -20.43 0.68 -1.14
N SER A 114 -19.20 0.20 -1.06
CA SER A 114 -18.93 -1.21 -0.83
C SER A 114 -18.72 -1.52 0.66
N ASP A 115 -18.39 -2.77 0.97
CA ASP A 115 -18.15 -3.20 2.36
C ASP A 115 -16.98 -2.42 3.00
N VAL A 116 -17.26 -1.74 4.11
CA VAL A 116 -16.28 -0.95 4.86
C VAL A 116 -15.34 -1.87 5.62
N ALA A 117 -14.04 -1.57 5.62
CA ALA A 117 -13.06 -2.37 6.33
C ALA A 117 -12.46 -1.64 7.54
N VAL A 118 -12.24 -2.39 8.62
CA VAL A 118 -11.43 -1.98 9.77
C VAL A 118 -10.20 -2.86 9.81
N GLU A 119 -9.03 -2.23 9.84
CA GLU A 119 -7.74 -2.91 9.81
C GLU A 119 -6.85 -2.47 10.98
N VAL A 120 -5.92 -3.33 11.35
CA VAL A 120 -4.79 -2.99 12.22
C VAL A 120 -3.52 -3.38 11.50
N LYS A 121 -2.57 -2.46 11.35
CA LYS A 121 -1.23 -2.77 10.85
C LYS A 121 -0.25 -2.75 12.02
N TRP A 122 0.48 -3.85 12.22
CA TRP A 122 1.50 -3.96 13.25
C TRP A 122 2.85 -4.34 12.65
N ARG A 123 3.79 -3.40 12.62
CA ARG A 123 5.20 -3.64 12.30
C ARG A 123 5.90 -4.28 13.50
N PHE A 124 5.78 -5.60 13.61
CA PHE A 124 6.30 -6.35 14.76
C PHE A 124 7.82 -6.59 14.69
N TYR A 125 8.44 -6.40 13.52
CA TYR A 125 9.88 -6.55 13.34
C TYR A 125 10.46 -5.42 12.50
N GLU A 126 11.58 -4.87 12.95
CA GLU A 126 12.37 -3.87 12.24
C GLU A 126 13.84 -4.00 12.64
N GLN A 127 14.71 -4.21 11.66
CA GLN A 127 16.16 -4.22 11.84
C GLN A 127 16.85 -3.64 10.61
N GLU A 128 17.63 -2.58 10.82
CA GLU A 128 18.37 -1.87 9.78
C GLU A 128 17.43 -1.43 8.64
N SER A 129 17.52 -2.09 7.49
CA SER A 129 16.73 -1.79 6.29
C SER A 129 15.63 -2.81 6.00
N LEU A 130 15.44 -3.80 6.88
CA LEU A 130 14.41 -4.83 6.78
C LEU A 130 13.33 -4.61 7.85
N SER A 131 12.08 -4.68 7.45
CA SER A 131 10.94 -4.69 8.36
C SER A 131 9.90 -5.72 7.94
N VAL A 132 9.13 -6.19 8.91
CA VAL A 132 8.01 -7.11 8.70
C VAL A 132 6.81 -6.64 9.52
N ALA A 133 5.64 -6.69 8.91
CA ALA A 133 4.37 -6.35 9.54
C ALA A 133 3.32 -7.42 9.28
N VAL A 134 2.35 -7.50 10.19
CA VAL A 134 1.07 -8.16 9.92
C VAL A 134 -0.03 -7.11 9.82
N LYS A 135 -1.01 -7.35 8.95
CA LYS A 135 -2.20 -6.51 8.82
C LYS A 135 -3.46 -7.37 8.81
N PRO A 136 -4.01 -7.75 9.98
CA PRO A 136 -5.35 -8.28 10.07
C PRO A 136 -6.40 -7.21 9.74
N GLY A 137 -7.48 -7.62 9.10
CA GLY A 137 -8.63 -6.77 8.84
C GLY A 137 -9.94 -7.55 8.75
N VAL A 138 -11.04 -6.83 8.91
CA VAL A 138 -12.40 -7.33 8.79
C VAL A 138 -13.18 -6.38 7.88
N THR A 139 -13.92 -6.92 6.92
CA THR A 139 -14.93 -6.15 6.20
C THR A 139 -16.29 -6.32 6.87
N LEU A 140 -17.02 -5.23 6.97
CA LEU A 140 -18.38 -5.20 7.51
C LEU A 140 -19.37 -5.23 6.34
N PRO A 141 -20.48 -6.00 6.42
CA PRO A 141 -21.47 -6.11 5.36
C PRO A 141 -22.32 -4.84 5.26
N THR A 142 -21.71 -3.74 4.84
CA THR A 142 -22.32 -2.41 4.71
C THR A 142 -22.67 -2.08 3.27
N GLY A 143 -22.08 -2.78 2.31
CA GLY A 143 -22.41 -2.69 0.90
C GLY A 143 -23.78 -3.31 0.61
N ASN A 144 -24.40 -2.87 -0.49
CA ASN A 144 -25.69 -3.40 -0.92
C ASN A 144 -25.48 -4.69 -1.72
N GLU A 145 -25.77 -5.84 -1.10
CA GLU A 145 -25.67 -7.18 -1.69
C GLU A 145 -26.57 -7.34 -2.94
N ASP A 146 -27.81 -6.85 -2.91
CA ASP A 146 -28.75 -6.95 -4.04
C ASP A 146 -28.29 -6.17 -5.28
N ARG A 147 -27.23 -5.36 -5.14
CA ARG A 147 -26.62 -4.57 -6.20
C ARG A 147 -25.16 -4.95 -6.45
N ASP A 148 -24.69 -6.09 -5.94
CA ASP A 148 -23.28 -6.53 -6.06
C ASP A 148 -22.26 -5.53 -5.50
N LEU A 149 -22.65 -4.70 -4.54
CA LEU A 149 -21.77 -3.74 -3.88
C LEU A 149 -21.19 -4.31 -2.56
N GLY A 150 -21.60 -5.50 -2.15
CA GLY A 150 -21.08 -6.17 -0.96
C GLY A 150 -21.45 -7.64 -0.98
N CYS A 151 -20.82 -8.44 -0.11
CA CYS A 151 -20.99 -9.89 -0.11
C CYS A 151 -22.04 -10.41 0.89
N GLY A 152 -22.77 -9.49 1.54
CA GLY A 152 -23.83 -9.81 2.51
C GLY A 152 -23.34 -10.35 3.86
N ARG A 153 -22.03 -10.55 4.02
CA ARG A 153 -21.43 -11.12 5.24
C ARG A 153 -20.14 -10.40 5.61
N ALA A 154 -19.76 -10.53 6.88
CA ALA A 154 -18.45 -10.08 7.31
C ALA A 154 -17.37 -11.02 6.77
N THR A 155 -16.31 -10.45 6.19
CA THR A 155 -15.11 -11.20 5.77
C THR A 155 -13.94 -10.84 6.68
N TYR A 156 -12.88 -11.63 6.66
CA TYR A 156 -11.67 -11.32 7.39
C TYR A 156 -10.44 -11.74 6.61
N TYR A 157 -9.34 -11.03 6.82
CA TYR A 157 -8.09 -11.29 6.14
C TYR A 157 -6.89 -11.04 7.04
N LEU A 158 -5.77 -11.63 6.66
CA LEU A 158 -4.48 -11.41 7.29
C LEU A 158 -3.42 -11.27 6.21
N TYR A 159 -2.78 -10.11 6.16
CA TYR A 159 -1.59 -9.88 5.35
C TYR A 159 -0.34 -10.07 6.19
N LEU A 160 0.67 -10.71 5.62
CA LEU A 160 2.06 -10.65 6.00
C LEU A 160 2.78 -9.77 4.99
N ILE A 161 3.46 -8.73 5.48
CA ILE A 161 4.07 -7.67 4.67
C ILE A 161 5.55 -7.61 5.03
N GLY A 162 6.43 -7.60 4.02
CA GLY A 162 7.86 -7.39 4.19
C GLY A 162 8.33 -6.20 3.38
N SER A 163 9.19 -5.35 3.95
CA SER A 163 9.83 -4.24 3.25
C SER A 163 11.35 -4.34 3.39
N LYS A 164 12.08 -4.16 2.30
CA LYS A 164 13.55 -4.10 2.28
C LYS A 164 14.04 -2.89 1.50
N GLU A 165 14.79 -2.02 2.17
CA GLU A 165 15.44 -0.87 1.54
C GLU A 165 16.89 -1.22 1.16
N ILE A 166 17.23 -1.01 -0.12
CA ILE A 166 18.55 -1.20 -0.73
C ILE A 166 18.77 -0.05 -1.71
N LYS A 167 19.18 1.12 -1.19
CA LYS A 167 19.25 2.36 -1.97
C LYS A 167 19.97 2.19 -3.31
N PRO A 168 19.43 2.76 -4.42
CA PRO A 168 18.26 3.65 -4.48
C PRO A 168 16.90 2.91 -4.53
N TRP A 169 16.90 1.59 -4.31
CA TRP A 169 15.72 0.74 -4.43
C TRP A 169 15.04 0.47 -3.08
N VAL A 170 13.73 0.25 -3.15
CA VAL A 170 12.92 -0.29 -2.06
C VAL A 170 12.07 -1.42 -2.63
N PHE A 171 11.98 -2.53 -1.90
CA PHE A 171 11.21 -3.70 -2.28
C PHE A 171 10.16 -4.00 -1.22
N HIS A 172 8.96 -4.39 -1.65
CA HIS A 172 7.86 -4.81 -0.78
C HIS A 172 7.32 -6.15 -1.25
N ILE A 173 7.01 -7.05 -0.32
CA ILE A 173 6.38 -8.33 -0.61
C ILE A 173 5.19 -8.54 0.31
N ASN A 174 4.07 -8.96 -0.27
CA ASN A 174 2.87 -9.30 0.47
C ASN A 174 2.49 -10.75 0.23
N PHE A 175 2.03 -11.40 1.29
CA PHE A 175 1.27 -12.63 1.21
C PHE A 175 0.05 -12.50 2.09
N ALA A 176 -1.13 -12.86 1.59
CA ALA A 176 -2.36 -12.74 2.34
C ALA A 176 -3.23 -13.98 2.23
N TYR A 177 -3.97 -14.23 3.30
CA TYR A 177 -5.10 -15.13 3.32
C TYR A 177 -6.38 -14.33 3.58
N LEU A 178 -7.42 -14.58 2.80
CA LEU A 178 -8.71 -13.94 2.93
C LEU A 178 -9.78 -15.02 3.08
N ARG A 179 -10.57 -14.90 4.15
CA ARG A 179 -11.83 -15.62 4.26
C ARG A 179 -12.94 -14.76 3.68
N ASN A 180 -13.26 -15.01 2.42
CA ASN A 180 -14.36 -14.40 1.68
C ASN A 180 -15.69 -15.09 2.01
N ASP A 181 -16.16 -14.99 3.26
CA ASP A 181 -17.50 -15.47 3.59
C ASP A 181 -18.52 -14.64 2.81
N ASN A 182 -19.34 -15.31 2.00
CA ASN A 182 -20.33 -14.69 1.13
C ASN A 182 -21.64 -15.50 1.15
N THR A 183 -22.71 -14.90 0.65
CA THR A 183 -24.03 -15.53 0.46
C THR A 183 -24.16 -16.29 -0.87
N GLY A 184 -23.32 -15.96 -1.85
CA GLY A 184 -23.25 -16.60 -3.17
C GLY A 184 -22.47 -17.92 -3.19
N ASP A 185 -21.96 -18.26 -4.38
CA ASP A 185 -21.12 -19.44 -4.60
C ASP A 185 -19.67 -19.07 -4.90
N ASP A 186 -19.19 -17.93 -4.38
CA ASP A 186 -17.79 -17.58 -4.51
C ASP A 186 -16.93 -18.42 -3.56
N ARG A 187 -15.67 -18.63 -3.96
CA ARG A 187 -14.65 -19.27 -3.12
C ARG A 187 -14.51 -18.49 -1.82
N LYS A 188 -14.55 -19.23 -0.72
CA LYS A 188 -14.43 -18.67 0.63
C LYS A 188 -13.00 -18.50 1.08
N ASP A 189 -12.09 -19.32 0.56
CA ASP A 189 -10.70 -19.33 0.99
C ASP A 189 -9.85 -18.86 -0.19
N LEU A 190 -9.32 -17.64 -0.06
CA LEU A 190 -8.51 -16.98 -1.08
C LEU A 190 -7.12 -16.69 -0.52
N TRP A 191 -6.13 -16.68 -1.40
CA TRP A 191 -4.81 -16.15 -1.10
C TRP A 191 -4.40 -15.13 -2.15
N HIS A 192 -3.56 -14.17 -1.73
CA HIS A 192 -2.95 -13.15 -2.59
C HIS A 192 -1.44 -13.11 -2.35
N ALA A 193 -0.66 -12.92 -3.40
CA ALA A 193 0.77 -12.66 -3.31
C ALA A 193 1.17 -11.55 -4.27
N SER A 194 2.00 -10.63 -3.81
CA SER A 194 2.49 -9.54 -4.66
C SER A 194 3.87 -9.05 -4.28
N LEU A 195 4.55 -8.44 -5.25
CA LEU A 195 5.89 -7.87 -5.13
C LEU A 195 5.87 -6.50 -5.79
N ALA A 196 6.30 -5.48 -5.05
CA ALA A 196 6.55 -4.16 -5.60
C ALA A 196 7.99 -3.72 -5.43
N SER A 197 8.43 -2.86 -6.34
CA SER A 197 9.70 -2.16 -6.25
C SER A 197 9.52 -0.68 -6.55
N MET A 198 10.36 0.13 -5.90
CA MET A 198 10.46 1.56 -6.16
C MET A 198 11.92 1.95 -6.35
N VAL A 199 12.16 2.97 -7.16
CA VAL A 199 13.47 3.57 -7.33
C VAL A 199 13.39 5.08 -7.33
N ASP A 200 14.26 5.71 -6.53
CA ASP A 200 14.44 7.17 -6.55
C ASP A 200 15.13 7.58 -7.85
N VAL A 201 14.43 8.33 -8.72
CA VAL A 201 14.98 8.78 -10.02
C VAL A 201 15.31 10.28 -10.04
N ALA A 202 14.66 11.06 -9.20
CA ALA A 202 14.96 12.46 -8.99
C ALA A 202 14.53 12.88 -7.57
N LYS A 203 14.88 14.11 -7.18
CA LYS A 203 14.35 14.69 -5.96
C LYS A 203 12.82 14.67 -6.01
N ASN A 204 12.19 14.07 -5.01
CA ASN A 204 10.74 13.97 -4.86
C ASN A 204 10.03 13.13 -5.93
N LEU A 205 10.74 12.35 -6.75
CA LEU A 205 10.14 11.51 -7.78
C LEU A 205 10.67 10.08 -7.70
N LYS A 206 9.75 9.13 -7.56
CA LYS A 206 10.01 7.69 -7.59
C LYS A 206 9.32 7.08 -8.80
N LEU A 207 9.99 6.14 -9.47
CA LEU A 207 9.32 5.20 -10.37
C LEU A 207 8.97 3.94 -9.57
N VAL A 208 7.85 3.33 -9.91
CA VAL A 208 7.35 2.14 -9.21
C VAL A 208 6.90 1.07 -10.18
N GLY A 209 7.01 -0.18 -9.75
CA GLY A 209 6.45 -1.35 -10.42
C GLY A 209 5.87 -2.34 -9.42
N ASP A 210 4.79 -3.00 -9.79
CA ASP A 210 4.07 -3.99 -8.97
C ASP A 210 3.69 -5.19 -9.84
N ILE A 211 3.74 -6.39 -9.27
CA ILE A 211 3.20 -7.60 -9.87
C ILE A 211 2.50 -8.39 -8.78
N GLY A 212 1.33 -8.94 -9.10
CA GLY A 212 0.58 -9.73 -8.14
C GLY A 212 -0.26 -10.80 -8.79
N VAL A 213 -0.68 -11.74 -7.96
CA VAL A 213 -1.52 -12.88 -8.32
C VAL A 213 -2.36 -13.26 -7.13
N GLU A 214 -3.60 -13.66 -7.38
CA GLU A 214 -4.51 -14.08 -6.33
C GLU A 214 -5.38 -15.28 -6.75
N THR A 215 -6.09 -15.84 -5.77
CA THR A 215 -7.06 -16.90 -6.03
C THR A 215 -8.27 -16.30 -6.73
N ASN A 216 -8.70 -16.93 -7.83
CA ASN A 216 -9.94 -16.55 -8.49
C ASN A 216 -11.14 -16.77 -7.55
N PRO A 217 -11.95 -15.74 -7.23
CA PRO A 217 -13.17 -15.91 -6.44
C PRO A 217 -14.17 -16.85 -7.10
N ASP A 218 -14.23 -16.87 -8.44
CA ASP A 218 -15.08 -17.80 -9.17
C ASP A 218 -14.61 -19.26 -8.96
N ARG A 219 -15.53 -20.08 -8.44
CA ARG A 219 -15.29 -21.52 -8.22
C ARG A 219 -15.13 -22.28 -9.54
N SER A 220 -15.77 -21.82 -10.60
CA SER A 220 -15.78 -22.45 -11.92
C SER A 220 -14.44 -22.33 -12.65
N SER A 221 -13.63 -21.31 -12.32
CA SER A 221 -12.35 -21.05 -12.96
C SER A 221 -11.16 -21.45 -12.08
N SER A 222 -10.20 -22.18 -12.64
CA SER A 222 -8.90 -22.43 -12.02
C SER A 222 -7.82 -21.43 -12.43
N THR A 223 -8.16 -20.46 -13.30
CA THR A 223 -7.20 -19.45 -13.78
C THR A 223 -7.09 -18.35 -12.74
N LEU A 224 -5.88 -18.12 -12.23
CA LEU A 224 -5.60 -17.07 -11.26
C LEU A 224 -5.58 -15.70 -11.95
N PRO A 225 -6.31 -14.68 -11.44
CA PRO A 225 -6.06 -13.30 -11.81
C PRO A 225 -4.61 -12.94 -11.45
N ALA A 226 -3.91 -12.34 -12.40
CA ALA A 226 -2.57 -11.82 -12.22
C ALA A 226 -2.43 -10.50 -12.97
N TYR A 227 -1.68 -9.56 -12.39
CA TYR A 227 -1.51 -8.22 -12.94
C TYR A 227 -0.04 -7.80 -12.95
N VAL A 228 0.27 -6.81 -13.80
CA VAL A 228 1.48 -5.99 -13.69
C VAL A 228 1.08 -4.51 -13.67
N LEU A 229 1.80 -3.71 -12.90
CA LEU A 229 1.59 -2.27 -12.78
C LEU A 229 2.92 -1.53 -12.91
N GLY A 230 2.88 -0.38 -13.60
CA GLY A 230 3.97 0.58 -13.62
C GLY A 230 3.44 1.99 -13.35
N GLY A 231 4.21 2.82 -12.65
CA GLY A 231 3.79 4.18 -12.34
C GLY A 231 4.88 5.04 -11.72
N PHE A 232 4.45 6.14 -11.12
CA PHE A 232 5.32 7.03 -10.37
C PHE A 232 4.64 7.57 -9.12
N ILE A 233 5.48 8.01 -8.18
CA ILE A 233 5.08 8.75 -6.98
C ILE A 233 5.83 10.08 -7.00
N TYR A 234 5.10 11.18 -6.92
CA TYR A 234 5.63 12.53 -6.80
C TYR A 234 5.29 13.13 -5.43
N SER A 235 6.29 13.56 -4.70
CA SER A 235 6.17 14.09 -3.33
C SER A 235 6.44 15.59 -3.29
N PRO A 236 5.50 16.48 -3.68
CA PRO A 236 5.73 17.92 -3.68
C PRO A 236 6.05 18.47 -2.28
N LYS A 237 5.64 17.77 -1.23
CA LYS A 237 5.96 18.05 0.18
C LYS A 237 6.31 16.75 0.89
N GLU A 238 7.02 16.84 2.01
CA GLU A 238 7.39 15.66 2.81
C GLU A 238 6.18 14.89 3.38
N ASN A 239 5.03 15.54 3.49
CA ASN A 239 3.80 14.96 4.04
C ASN A 239 2.70 14.77 3.00
N PHE A 240 3.00 14.93 1.71
CA PHE A 240 2.01 14.84 0.65
C PHE A 240 2.58 14.17 -0.60
N ASP A 241 1.96 13.05 -0.99
CA ASP A 241 2.32 12.29 -2.18
C ASP A 241 1.17 12.29 -3.20
N ILE A 242 1.54 12.28 -4.48
CA ILE A 242 0.64 12.08 -5.62
C ILE A 242 1.16 10.86 -6.37
N GLY A 243 0.29 9.87 -6.55
CA GLY A 243 0.58 8.63 -7.25
C GLY A 243 -0.23 8.50 -8.52
N LEU A 244 0.40 8.03 -9.61
CA LEU A 244 -0.30 7.64 -10.84
C LEU A 244 0.39 6.42 -11.45
N GLY A 245 -0.40 5.46 -11.94
CA GLY A 245 0.09 4.25 -12.58
C GLY A 245 -0.93 3.62 -13.52
N VAL A 246 -0.44 2.70 -14.34
CA VAL A 246 -1.24 1.86 -15.23
C VAL A 246 -1.03 0.40 -14.83
N LYS A 247 -2.14 -0.31 -14.62
CA LYS A 247 -2.19 -1.75 -14.36
C LYS A 247 -2.70 -2.46 -15.62
N SER A 248 -2.19 -3.66 -15.90
CA SER A 248 -2.70 -4.52 -16.96
C SER A 248 -2.79 -5.96 -16.49
N GLY A 249 -3.87 -6.63 -16.89
CA GLY A 249 -4.06 -8.05 -16.65
C GLY A 249 -3.07 -8.90 -17.43
N LEU A 250 -2.40 -9.81 -16.72
CA LEU A 250 -1.53 -10.85 -17.30
C LEU A 250 -2.31 -12.13 -17.64
N THR A 251 -3.55 -12.24 -17.14
CA THR A 251 -4.44 -13.38 -17.30
C THR A 251 -5.87 -12.90 -17.51
N LYS A 252 -6.68 -13.66 -18.24
CA LYS A 252 -8.05 -13.28 -18.59
C LYS A 252 -8.96 -12.84 -17.42
N PRO A 253 -8.92 -13.44 -16.22
CA PRO A 253 -9.80 -13.01 -15.13
C PRO A 253 -9.44 -11.64 -14.52
N GLU A 254 -8.25 -11.11 -14.81
CA GLU A 254 -7.86 -9.77 -14.36
C GLU A 254 -8.32 -8.74 -15.40
N THR A 255 -8.77 -7.57 -14.95
CA THR A 255 -9.11 -6.43 -15.83
C THR A 255 -8.01 -6.18 -16.86
N ASP A 256 -8.38 -6.13 -18.15
CA ASP A 256 -7.45 -5.94 -19.26
C ASP A 256 -6.47 -4.77 -19.02
N ILE A 257 -7.02 -3.60 -18.69
CA ILE A 257 -6.24 -2.39 -18.39
C ILE A 257 -6.96 -1.49 -17.37
N SER A 258 -6.19 -0.96 -16.43
CA SER A 258 -6.66 0.04 -15.48
C SER A 258 -5.70 1.22 -15.35
N ALA A 259 -6.25 2.41 -15.11
CA ALA A 259 -5.50 3.57 -14.64
C ALA A 259 -5.78 3.76 -13.14
N ARG A 260 -4.72 3.80 -12.33
CA ARG A 260 -4.80 3.90 -10.87
C ARG A 260 -4.05 5.13 -10.38
N GLY A 261 -4.62 5.85 -9.43
CA GLY A 261 -4.01 7.10 -8.98
C GLY A 261 -4.67 7.70 -7.76
N GLY A 262 -4.03 8.70 -7.17
CA GLY A 262 -4.52 9.27 -5.93
C GLY A 262 -3.51 10.09 -5.16
N ILE A 263 -3.88 10.41 -3.92
CA ILE A 263 -3.09 11.24 -3.03
C ILE A 263 -2.98 10.60 -1.64
N THR A 264 -1.86 10.89 -0.98
CA THR A 264 -1.63 10.50 0.41
C THR A 264 -1.20 11.74 1.19
N TRP A 265 -1.89 12.04 2.29
CA TRP A 265 -1.60 13.20 3.13
C TRP A 265 -1.42 12.77 4.59
N ARG A 266 -0.32 13.19 5.20
CA ARG A 266 0.10 12.87 6.57
C ARG A 266 0.07 14.12 7.47
N PHE A 267 -0.36 13.92 8.71
CA PHE A 267 -0.57 14.94 9.75
C PHE A 267 0.19 14.59 11.04
#